data_AF-A0A257LPK1-F1
#
_entry.id   AF-A0A257LPK1-F1
#
_cell.length_a   1.000
_cell.length_b   1.000
_cell.length_c   1.000
_cell.angle_alpha   90.00
_cell.angle_beta   90.00
_cell.angle_gamma   90.00
#
_symmetry.space_group_name_H-M   'P 1'
#
loop_
_entity.id
_entity.type
_entity.pdbx_description
1 polymer ?
#
loop_
_entity_poly.entity_id
_entity_poly.type
_entity_poly.pdbx_seq_one_letter_code
_entity_poly.pdbx_strand_id
1 'polypeptide(L)' 'MKTDSQLQQDVSAELQWDPSVHAARIGVEVKDGVLTLAGEVDSY' A
#
# COMPACT_ATOMS: atom_id res chain seq x y z
N MET A 1 18.85 -7.07 -1.89
CA MET A 1 17.57 -7.23 -2.61
C MET A 1 16.48 -6.94 -1.61
N LYS A 2 15.53 -6.06 -1.94
CA LYS A 2 14.37 -5.82 -1.09
C LYS A 2 13.49 -7.07 -1.09
N THR A 3 13.05 -7.52 0.07
CA THR A 3 12.08 -8.62 0.16
C THR A 3 10.67 -8.09 -0.03
N ASP A 4 9.75 -8.96 -0.43
CA ASP A 4 8.34 -8.63 -0.61
C ASP A 4 7.72 -7.99 0.65
N SER A 5 8.14 -8.45 1.84
CA SER A 5 7.72 -7.87 3.12
C SER A 5 8.25 -6.46 3.34
N GLN A 6 9.48 -6.16 2.93
CA GLN A 6 10.03 -4.81 3.01
C GLN A 6 9.33 -3.86 2.04
N LEU A 7 9.01 -4.34 0.84
CA LEU A 7 8.23 -3.57 -0.12
C LEU A 7 6.82 -3.26 0.40
N GLN A 8 6.17 -4.24 1.03
CA GLN A 8 4.85 -4.06 1.65
C GLN A 8 4.88 -3.05 2.79
N GLN A 9 5.89 -3.13 3.68
CA GLN A 9 6.02 -2.19 4.81
C GLN A 9 6.25 -0.77 4.33
N ASP A 10 7.12 -0.56 3.34
CA ASP A 10 7.41 0.77 2.83
C ASP A 10 6.16 1.40 2.19
N VAL A 11 5.42 0.64 1.37
CA VAL A 11 4.19 1.14 0.77
C VAL A 11 3.10 1.38 1.81
N SER A 12 2.98 0.51 2.81
CA SER A 12 2.04 0.72 3.92
C SER A 12 2.36 1.95 4.76
N ALA A 13 3.65 2.28 4.92
CA ALA A 13 4.09 3.47 5.64
C ALA A 13 3.81 4.75 4.85
N GLU A 14 4.06 4.75 3.54
CA GLU A 14 3.75 5.87 2.64
C GLU A 14 2.24 6.12 2.56
N LEU A 15 1.43 5.07 2.46
CA LEU A 15 -0.04 5.17 2.43
C LEU A 15 -0.61 5.70 3.76
N GLN A 16 0.02 5.43 4.89
CA GLN A 16 -0.38 5.99 6.19
C GLN A 16 -0.07 7.48 6.31
N TRP A 17 0.91 7.97 5.56
CA TRP A 17 1.32 9.37 5.58
C TRP A 17 0.42 10.27 4.74
N ASP A 18 -0.35 9.70 3.81
CA ASP A 18 -1.27 10.44 2.95
C ASP A 18 -2.69 10.49 3.57
N PRO A 19 -3.14 11.65 4.10
CA PRO A 19 -4.46 11.76 4.70
C PRO A 19 -5.61 11.66 3.69
N SER A 20 -5.34 11.79 2.38
CA SER A 20 -6.33 11.57 1.32
C SER A 20 -6.53 10.08 1.03
N VAL A 21 -5.54 9.26 1.37
CA VAL A 21 -5.60 7.82 1.25
C VAL A 21 -5.88 7.25 2.63
N HIS A 22 -7.16 7.02 2.95
CA HIS A 22 -7.48 6.24 4.14
C HIS A 22 -6.94 4.80 3.96
N ALA A 23 -5.69 4.58 4.39
CA ALA A 23 -5.00 3.30 4.30
C ALA A 23 -5.80 2.14 4.92
N ALA A 24 -6.72 2.45 5.84
CA ALA A 24 -7.67 1.50 6.42
C ALA A 24 -8.60 0.83 5.39
N ARG A 25 -8.73 1.34 4.16
CA ARG A 25 -9.57 0.79 3.08
C ARG A 25 -8.79 0.25 1.88
N ILE A 26 -7.45 0.38 1.86
CA ILE A 26 -6.62 -0.16 0.78
C ILE A 26 -5.96 -1.46 1.23
N GLY A 27 -6.36 -2.55 0.60
CA GLY A 27 -5.64 -3.82 0.68
C GLY A 27 -4.32 -3.74 -0.09
N VAL A 28 -3.22 -4.12 0.59
CA VAL A 28 -1.88 -4.20 0.01
C VAL A 28 -1.45 -5.66 -0.04
N GLU A 29 -1.29 -6.20 -1.25
CA GLU A 29 -0.78 -7.56 -1.48
C GLU A 29 0.55 -7.50 -2.24
N VAL A 30 1.53 -8.31 -1.82
CA VAL A 30 2.80 -8.45 -2.54
C VAL A 30 3.02 -9.91 -2.87
N LYS A 31 3.32 -10.17 -4.14
CA LYS A 31 3.59 -11.51 -4.64
C LYS A 31 4.68 -11.46 -5.70
N ASP A 32 5.75 -12.22 -5.48
CA ASP A 32 6.87 -12.36 -6.41
C ASP A 32 7.48 -11.01 -6.83
N GLY A 33 7.58 -10.07 -5.87
CA GLY A 33 8.07 -8.71 -6.11
C GLY A 33 7.09 -7.75 -6.79
N VAL A 34 5.86 -8.18 -7.09
CA VAL A 34 4.79 -7.32 -7.62
C VAL A 34 3.85 -6.93 -6.49
N LEU A 35 3.67 -5.61 -6.30
CA LEU A 35 2.75 -5.06 -5.30
C LEU A 35 1.44 -4.61 -5.95
N THR A 36 0.33 -5.11 -5.42
CA THR A 36 -1.03 -4.77 -5.85
C THR A 36 -1.72 -3.99 -4.75
N LEU A 37 -2.29 -2.84 -5.13
CA LEU A 37 -3.12 -2.00 -4.28
C LEU A 37 -4.57 -2.11 -4.74
N ALA A 38 -5.48 -2.47 -3.84
CA ALA A 38 -6.91 -2.57 -4.13
C ALA A 38 -7.70 -1.90 -3.01
N GLY A 39 -8.55 -0.93 -3.37
CA GLY A 39 -9.38 -0.21 -2.40
C GLY A 39 -10.07 0.98 -3.03
N GLU A 40 -10.94 1.62 -2.26
CA GLU A 40 -11.62 2.86 -2.65
C GLU A 40 -10.89 4.05 -2.04
N VAL A 41 -10.58 5.04 -2.87
CA VAL A 41 -10.05 6.34 -2.45
C VAL A 41 -11.11 7.41 -2.68
N ASP A 42 -11.18 8.39 -1.78
CA ASP A 42 -12.11 9.50 -1.95
C ASP A 42 -11.69 10.34 -3.16
N SER A 43 -12.65 10.71 -4.01
CA SER A 43 -12.43 11.57 -5.17
C SER A 43 -12.51 13.05 -4.75
N TYR A 44 -11.55 13.86 -5.19
CA TYR A 44 -11.52 15.31 -5.00
C TYR A 44 -12.55 16.05 -5.86
#